data_AF-A0A7C9TH21-F1
#
_entry.id   AF-A0A7C9TH21-F1
#
_cell.length_a   1.000
_cell.length_b   1.000
_cell.length_c   1.000
_cell.angle_alpha   90.00
_cell.angle_beta   90.00
_cell.angle_gamma   90.00
#
_symmetry.space_group_name_H-M   'P 1'
#
loop_
_entity.id
_entity.type
_entity.pdbx_description
1 polymer ?
#
loop_
_entity_poly.entity_id
_entity_poly.type
_entity_poly.pdbx_seq_one_letter_code
_entity_poly.pdbx_strand_id
1 'polypeptide(L)'
;MLRCVCAVLGGWALCWGGVAAGTATLVAAGMDFHDAETILQLLALVGWLSLFLWAFACASARRVAVVLLGGAALLQALGWGLPALLPFPH
;
A
#
# COMPACT_ATOMS: atom_id res chain seq x y z
N MET A 1 4.13 14.04 19.05
CA MET A 1 4.77 12.70 18.95
C MET A 1 3.83 11.63 18.37
N LEU A 2 2.61 11.44 18.89
CA LEU A 2 1.65 10.44 18.39
C LEU A 2 1.35 10.55 16.87
N ARG A 3 1.33 11.77 16.32
CA ARG A 3 1.12 12.02 14.88
C ARG A 3 2.19 11.40 13.98
N CYS A 4 3.47 11.50 14.37
CA CYS A 4 4.57 10.94 13.62
C CYS A 4 4.54 9.40 13.68
N VAL A 5 4.21 8.85 14.85
CA VAL A 5 4.10 7.40 15.03
C VAL A 5 2.95 6.83 14.20
N CYS A 6 1.78 7.47 14.19
CA CYS A 6 0.66 7.03 13.34
C CYS A 6 0.94 7.20 11.85
N ALA A 7 1.64 8.26 11.44
CA ALA A 7 2.04 8.46 10.04
C ALA A 7 3.06 7.40 9.59
N VAL A 8 4.04 7.09 10.43
CA VAL A 8 5.08 6.10 10.15
C VAL A 8 4.49 4.68 10.15
N LEU A 9 3.74 4.29 11.18
CA LEU A 9 3.13 2.96 11.27
C LEU A 9 2.04 2.76 10.21
N GLY A 10 1.22 3.77 9.96
CA GLY A 10 0.18 3.73 8.92
C GLY A 10 0.78 3.68 7.51
N GLY A 11 1.82 4.48 7.23
CA GLY A 11 2.54 4.42 5.96
C GLY A 11 3.26 3.08 5.77
N TRP A 12 3.88 2.55 6.82
CA TRP A 12 4.58 1.25 6.78
C TRP A 12 3.61 0.10 6.48
N ALA A 13 2.48 0.03 7.19
CA ALA A 13 1.46 -1.01 6.97
C ALA A 13 0.82 -0.90 5.58
N LEU A 14 0.57 0.32 5.09
CA LEU A 14 0.03 0.56 3.75
C LEU A 14 0.99 0.06 2.66
N CYS A 15 2.27 0.34 2.80
CA CYS A 15 3.28 -0.08 1.83
C CYS A 15 3.41 -1.59 1.80
N TRP A 16 3.43 -2.24 2.98
CA TRP A 16 3.49 -3.69 3.07
C TRP A 16 2.28 -4.37 2.42
N GLY A 17 1.07 -3.86 2.71
CA GLY A 17 -0.16 -4.36 2.10
C GLY A 17 -0.25 -4.09 0.59
N GLY A 18 0.20 -2.92 0.15
CA GLY A 18 0.21 -2.51 -1.26
C GLY A 18 1.19 -3.33 -2.10
N VAL A 19 2.40 -3.58 -1.59
CA VAL A 19 3.37 -4.46 -2.25
C VAL A 19 2.83 -5.87 -2.32
N ALA A 20 2.38 -6.46 -1.20
CA ALA A 20 1.88 -7.83 -1.21
C ALA A 20 0.69 -8.03 -2.17
N ALA A 21 -0.30 -7.13 -2.14
CA ALA A 21 -1.46 -7.21 -3.03
C ALA A 21 -1.09 -6.96 -4.49
N GLY A 22 -0.21 -5.99 -4.75
CA GLY A 22 0.24 -5.66 -6.08
C GLY A 22 1.13 -6.75 -6.70
N THR A 23 1.98 -7.39 -5.91
CA THR A 23 2.84 -8.49 -6.38
C THR A 23 1.97 -9.68 -6.75
N ALA A 24 0.98 -10.01 -5.92
CA ALA A 24 0.01 -11.06 -6.23
C ALA A 24 -0.79 -10.78 -7.51
N THR A 25 -1.16 -9.51 -7.78
CA THR A 25 -1.87 -9.14 -9.01
C THR A 25 -0.99 -9.20 -10.25
N LEU A 26 0.26 -8.74 -10.17
CA LEU A 26 1.19 -8.79 -11.29
C LEU A 26 1.61 -10.21 -11.62
N VAL A 27 1.78 -11.07 -10.61
CA VAL A 27 2.01 -12.51 -10.81
C VAL A 27 0.80 -13.19 -11.43
N ALA A 28 -0.42 -12.86 -11.01
CA ALA A 28 -1.64 -13.33 -11.67
C ALA A 28 -1.73 -12.91 -13.14
N ALA A 29 -1.15 -11.76 -13.49
CA ALA A 29 -1.05 -11.25 -14.86
C ALA A 29 0.09 -11.88 -15.69
N GLY A 30 0.84 -12.83 -15.12
CA GLY A 30 1.90 -13.58 -15.79
C GLY A 30 3.30 -12.96 -15.67
N MET A 31 3.50 -11.98 -14.78
CA MET A 31 4.82 -11.41 -14.48
C MET A 31 5.60 -12.31 -13.51
N ASP A 32 6.92 -12.33 -13.64
CA ASP A 32 7.76 -13.03 -12.67
C ASP A 32 7.62 -12.38 -11.28
N PHE A 33 7.56 -13.21 -10.24
CA PHE A 33 7.37 -12.76 -8.85
C PHE A 33 8.47 -11.79 -8.42
N HIS A 34 9.72 -12.07 -8.81
CA HIS A 34 10.86 -11.25 -8.41
C HIS A 34 10.83 -9.88 -9.07
N ASP A 35 10.45 -9.82 -10.35
CA ASP A 35 10.32 -8.56 -11.10
C ASP A 35 9.15 -7.72 -10.57
N ALA A 36 8.02 -8.37 -10.31
CA ALA A 36 6.83 -7.75 -9.73
C ALA A 36 7.11 -7.20 -8.32
N GLU A 37 7.73 -8.00 -7.45
CA GLU A 37 8.08 -7.58 -6.09
C GLU A 37 9.04 -6.38 -6.13
N THR A 38 10.07 -6.43 -6.98
CA THR A 38 11.08 -5.37 -7.08
C THR A 38 10.47 -4.04 -7.53
N ILE A 39 9.66 -4.05 -8.60
CA ILE A 39 8.99 -2.84 -9.10
C ILE A 39 8.06 -2.25 -8.04
N LEU A 40 7.35 -3.10 -7.31
CA LEU A 40 6.42 -2.62 -6.29
C LEU A 40 7.10 -2.17 -5.00
N GLN A 41 8.21 -2.78 -4.59
CA GLN A 41 9.01 -2.27 -3.48
C GLN A 41 9.56 -0.86 -3.79
N LEU A 42 9.98 -0.62 -5.03
CA LEU A 42 10.40 0.72 -5.49
C LEU A 42 9.24 1.73 -5.46
N LEU A 43 8.06 1.34 -5.97
CA LEU A 43 6.86 2.18 -5.93
C LEU A 43 6.38 2.45 -4.51
N ALA A 44 6.47 1.47 -3.62
CA ALA A 44 6.07 1.59 -2.23
C ALA A 44 6.98 2.54 -1.46
N LEU A 45 8.29 2.57 -1.75
CA LEU A 45 9.20 3.56 -1.18
C LEU A 45 8.79 4.99 -1.57
N VAL A 46 8.49 5.22 -2.85
CA VAL A 46 8.05 6.54 -3.35
C VAL A 46 6.69 6.94 -2.75
N GLY A 47 5.77 5.99 -2.63
CA GLY A 47 4.47 6.18 -1.98
C GLY A 47 4.61 6.53 -0.50
N TRP A 48 5.46 5.79 0.22
CA TRP A 48 5.76 6.03 1.63
C TRP A 48 6.34 7.43 1.85
N LEU A 49 7.33 7.81 1.06
CA LEU A 49 7.99 9.11 1.15
C LEU A 49 7.01 10.26 0.85
N SER A 50 6.17 10.09 -0.18
CA SER A 50 5.15 11.07 -0.54
C SER A 50 4.13 11.27 0.59
N LEU A 51 3.69 10.19 1.23
CA LEU A 51 2.78 10.23 2.38
C LEU A 51 3.42 10.84 3.63
N PHE A 52 4.70 10.52 3.87
CA PHE A 52 5.48 11.08 4.96
C PHE A 52 5.63 12.61 4.81
N LEU A 53 6.02 13.07 3.62
CA LEU A 53 6.14 14.50 3.32
C LEU A 53 4.79 15.21 3.37
N TRP A 54 3.72 14.57 2.89
CA TRP A 54 2.37 15.11 2.94
C TRP A 54 1.82 15.23 4.37
N ALA A 55 2.17 14.31 5.27
CA ALA A 55 1.81 14.39 6.69
C ALA A 55 2.44 15.61 7.39
N PHE A 56 3.59 16.08 6.92
CA PHE A 56 4.24 17.32 7.39
C PHE A 56 3.69 18.58 6.71
N ALA A 57 3.28 18.48 5.44
CA ALA A 57 2.74 19.62 4.68
C ALA A 57 1.28 19.97 5.00
N CYS A 58 0.48 19.02 5.50
CA CYS A 58 -0.96 19.23 5.73
C CYS A 58 -1.26 19.73 7.15
N ALA A 59 -1.90 20.90 7.28
CA ALA A 59 -2.29 21.49 8.57
C ALA A 59 -3.32 20.67 9.38
N SER A 60 -4.02 19.72 8.72
CA SER A 60 -5.11 18.93 9.30
C SER A 60 -4.78 17.44 9.34
N ALA A 61 -4.39 16.95 10.52
CA ALA A 61 -4.13 15.51 10.74
C ALA A 61 -5.35 14.60 10.50
N ARG A 62 -6.59 15.13 10.53
CA ARG A 62 -7.78 14.34 10.20
C ARG A 62 -7.85 13.98 8.72
N ARG A 63 -7.50 14.91 7.82
CA ARG A 63 -7.48 14.62 6.37
C ARG A 63 -6.40 13.60 6.02
N VAL A 64 -5.24 13.73 6.66
CA VAL A 64 -4.13 12.77 6.53
C VAL A 64 -4.58 11.38 7.00
N ALA A 65 -5.22 11.28 8.16
CA ALA A 65 -5.71 10.02 8.69
C ALA A 65 -6.79 9.38 7.79
N VAL A 66 -7.74 10.16 7.27
CA VAL A 66 -8.81 9.64 6.40
C VAL A 66 -8.26 9.11 5.07
N VAL A 67 -7.31 9.82 4.44
CA VAL A 67 -6.73 9.36 3.17
C VAL A 67 -5.82 8.14 3.38
N LEU A 68 -5.03 8.12 4.46
CA LEU A 68 -4.18 6.97 4.77
C LEU A 68 -4.98 5.73 5.16
N LEU A 69 -5.89 5.86 6.13
CA LEU A 69 -6.72 4.73 6.57
C LEU A 69 -7.71 4.31 5.49
N GLY A 70 -8.24 5.27 4.72
CA GLY A 70 -9.13 5.02 3.59
C GLY A 70 -8.40 4.28 2.46
N GLY A 71 -7.22 4.75 2.04
CA GLY A 71 -6.40 4.10 1.04
C GLY A 71 -5.95 2.71 1.48
N ALA A 72 -5.56 2.54 2.75
CA ALA A 72 -5.20 1.25 3.32
C ALA A 72 -6.38 0.28 3.30
N ALA A 73 -7.53 0.68 3.82
CA ALA A 73 -8.72 -0.16 3.84
C ALA A 73 -9.16 -0.55 2.43
N LEU A 74 -9.07 0.36 1.46
CA LEU A 74 -9.45 0.09 0.07
C LEU A 74 -8.51 -0.92 -0.59
N LEU A 75 -7.19 -0.73 -0.43
CA LEU A 75 -6.18 -1.63 -0.97
C LEU A 75 -6.21 -2.99 -0.29
N GLN A 76 -6.46 -3.05 1.02
CA GLN A 76 -6.65 -4.32 1.75
C GLN A 76 -7.90 -5.06 1.25
N ALA A 77 -9.01 -4.35 1.07
CA ALA A 77 -10.26 -4.93 0.57
C ALA A 77 -10.10 -5.48 -0.85
N LEU A 78 -9.38 -4.75 -1.71
CA LEU A 78 -9.02 -5.22 -3.05
C LEU A 78 -8.12 -6.45 -3.00
N GLY A 79 -7.04 -6.43 -2.21
CA GLY A 79 -6.12 -7.56 -2.08
C GLY A 79 -6.78 -8.83 -1.52
N TRP A 80 -7.77 -8.70 -0.62
CA TRP A 80 -8.57 -9.83 -0.15
C TRP A 80 -9.60 -10.32 -1.18
N GLY A 81 -10.23 -9.41 -1.92
CA GLY A 81 -11.28 -9.75 -2.87
C GLY A 81 -10.78 -10.31 -4.20
N LEU A 82 -9.61 -9.86 -4.67
CA LEU A 82 -9.05 -10.26 -5.96
C LEU A 82 -8.78 -11.78 -6.08
N PRO A 83 -8.19 -12.46 -5.07
CA PRO A 83 -8.01 -13.91 -5.09
C PRO A 83 -9.32 -14.70 -5.14
N ALA A 84 -10.43 -14.13 -4.67
CA ALA A 84 -11.74 -14.78 -4.70
C ALA A 84 -12.42 -14.71 -6.08
N LEU A 85 -11.99 -13.80 -6.96
CA LEU A 85 -12.56 -13.58 -8.29
C LEU A 85 -11.72 -14.19 -9.42
N LEU A 86 -10.41 -14.39 -9.19
CA LEU A 86 -9.49 -15.03 -10.14
C LEU A 86 -8.89 -16.28 -9.48
N PRO A 87 -9.45 -17.48 -9.71
CA PRO A 87 -8.83 -18.72 -9.23
C PRO A 87 -7.47 -18.90 -9.91
N PHE A 88 -6.40 -18.86 -9.13
CA PHE A 88 -5.04 -19.10 -9.60
C PHE A 88 -4.89 -20.54 -10.12
N PRO A 89 -4.46 -20.76 -11.37
CA PRO A 89 -3.96 -22.07 -11.77
C PRO A 89 -2.65 -22.35 -11.03
N HIS A 90 -2.60 -23.52 -10.40
CA HIS A 90 -1.49 -24.07 -9.62
C HIS A 90 -0.31 -24.47 -10.52
#